data_AF-A0A5N6H3C7-F1
#
_entry.id   AF-A0A5N6H3C7-F1
#
_cell.length_a   1.000
_cell.length_b   1.000
_cell.length_c   1.000
_cell.angle_alpha   90.00
_cell.angle_beta   90.00
_cell.angle_gamma   90.00
#
_symmetry.space_group_name_H-M   'P 1'
#
loop_
_entity.id
_entity.type
_entity.pdbx_description
1 polymer ?
#
loop_
_entity_poly.entity_id
_entity_poly.type
_entity_poly.pdbx_seq_one_letter_code
_entity_poly.pdbx_strand_id
1 'polypeptide(L)'
;MRIFSSIFAVANVLSLSTGRVIPRQDGNSYVGYLLSTFTDANPQVFWYLSEGSDPLAFKALNGGSPVLESTVGTRAVRDIFLASNAARSEYFMIATDLDINADGFSWDEATRRGSRGLTIWKSSNLVDWSEPTLTTIEEDTAGMAWAPSAVWNDDEQQYYLFWASRLYDSTDSDHTGTAGLDRIRYSTTRDFVTFSSPADYVALDDIPLIDQEFLELGTPGAYARFIKDENVNQVYQETTTGGLFGEWTRIPGYIGDNPLSEGPASFPDIENSGLYHLLLDNYEEYVPFQTSDIDAGSWEKSSSSSYPTGLKHGSVLRLTQTEYDAITSKFGSN
;
A
#
# COMPACT_ATOMS: atom_id res chain seq x y z
N MET A 1 -49.94 -44.66 -37.09
CA MET A 1 -50.15 -43.35 -36.43
C MET A 1 -49.09 -43.19 -35.36
N ARG A 2 -48.13 -42.30 -35.62
CA ARG A 2 -47.07 -41.71 -34.77
C ARG A 2 -46.09 -42.64 -34.02
N ILE A 3 -44.92 -42.80 -34.65
CA ILE A 3 -43.64 -43.19 -34.06
C ILE A 3 -43.11 -41.99 -33.26
N PHE A 4 -42.78 -42.16 -31.98
CA PHE A 4 -42.05 -41.15 -31.20
C PHE A 4 -40.57 -41.52 -31.16
N SER A 5 -39.75 -40.67 -31.77
CA SER A 5 -38.29 -40.72 -31.69
C SER A 5 -37.81 -40.11 -30.39
N SER A 6 -37.05 -40.87 -29.61
CA SER A 6 -36.30 -40.38 -28.45
C SER A 6 -35.03 -39.67 -28.94
N ILE A 7 -34.93 -38.37 -28.70
CA ILE A 7 -33.70 -37.58 -28.91
C ILE A 7 -32.95 -37.57 -27.57
N PHE A 8 -31.80 -38.25 -27.52
CA PHE A 8 -30.81 -38.06 -26.46
C PHE A 8 -30.16 -36.69 -26.66
N ALA A 9 -30.39 -35.75 -25.75
CA ALA A 9 -29.61 -34.53 -25.66
C ALA A 9 -28.29 -34.87 -24.94
N VAL A 10 -27.19 -34.89 -25.69
CA VAL A 10 -25.84 -34.95 -25.13
C VAL A 10 -25.52 -33.55 -24.61
N ALA A 11 -25.53 -33.38 -23.28
CA ALA A 11 -25.01 -32.19 -22.65
C ALA A 11 -23.49 -32.20 -22.78
N ASN A 12 -22.95 -31.34 -23.66
CA ASN A 12 -21.52 -31.04 -23.66
C ASN A 12 -21.22 -30.25 -22.39
N VAL A 13 -20.59 -30.91 -21.43
CA VAL A 13 -19.93 -30.26 -20.30
C VAL A 13 -18.73 -29.51 -20.88
N LEU A 14 -18.89 -28.21 -21.07
CA LEU A 14 -17.76 -27.31 -21.29
C LEU A 14 -16.91 -27.36 -20.03
N SER A 15 -15.78 -28.06 -20.10
CA SER A 15 -14.72 -27.96 -19.11
C SER A 15 -14.26 -26.50 -19.10
N LEU A 16 -14.62 -25.77 -18.04
CA LEU A 16 -13.96 -24.52 -17.69
C LEU A 16 -12.50 -24.88 -17.43
N SER A 17 -11.64 -24.61 -18.40
CA SER A 17 -10.20 -24.59 -18.15
C SER A 17 -9.98 -23.46 -17.14
N THR A 18 -9.64 -23.81 -15.90
CA THR A 18 -9.00 -22.90 -14.97
C THR A 18 -7.65 -22.55 -15.59
N GLY A 19 -7.66 -21.54 -16.47
CA GLY A 19 -6.46 -21.00 -17.06
C GLY A 19 -5.57 -20.57 -15.91
N ARG A 20 -4.42 -21.23 -15.78
CA ARG A 20 -3.37 -20.81 -14.87
C ARG A 20 -3.09 -19.34 -15.18
N VAL A 21 -3.22 -18.47 -14.18
CA VAL A 21 -2.85 -17.06 -14.28
C VAL A 21 -1.40 -17.04 -14.75
N ILE A 22 -1.16 -16.54 -15.96
CA ILE A 22 0.19 -16.29 -16.47
C ILE A 22 0.37 -14.78 -16.32
N PRO A 23 1.18 -14.31 -15.34
CA PRO A 23 1.47 -12.90 -15.19
C PRO A 23 2.06 -12.36 -16.49
N ARG A 24 1.57 -11.21 -16.93
CA ARG A 24 2.25 -10.42 -17.93
C ARG A 24 3.60 -10.00 -17.32
N GLN A 25 4.72 -10.40 -17.93
CA GLN A 25 5.96 -9.67 -17.70
C GLN A 25 5.74 -8.26 -18.22
N ASP A 26 5.72 -7.27 -17.30
CA ASP A 26 5.94 -5.88 -17.68
C ASP A 26 7.17 -5.84 -18.59
N GLY A 27 7.11 -5.09 -19.69
CA GLY A 27 8.17 -5.05 -20.71
C GLY A 27 9.55 -4.56 -20.21
N ASN A 28 9.70 -4.27 -18.93
CA ASN A 28 10.94 -3.92 -18.26
C ASN A 28 11.36 -5.06 -17.32
N SER A 29 12.55 -5.63 -17.55
CA SER A 29 13.19 -6.51 -16.58
C SER A 29 13.59 -5.67 -15.35
N TYR A 30 12.89 -5.88 -14.23
CA TYR A 30 13.29 -5.33 -12.94
C TYR A 30 14.57 -6.00 -12.45
N VAL A 31 15.42 -5.26 -11.73
CA VAL A 31 16.73 -5.73 -11.26
C VAL A 31 16.93 -5.60 -9.74
N GLY A 32 15.96 -4.97 -9.06
CA GLY A 32 15.96 -4.81 -7.61
C GLY A 32 14.74 -4.04 -7.12
N TYR A 33 14.79 -3.63 -5.87
CA TYR A 33 13.70 -3.02 -5.12
C TYR A 33 14.17 -1.79 -4.34
N LEU A 34 13.31 -0.79 -4.26
CA LEU A 34 13.45 0.35 -3.36
C LEU A 34 12.41 0.23 -2.25
N LEU A 35 12.87 0.05 -1.02
CA LEU A 35 12.03 0.16 0.17
C LEU A 35 12.02 1.62 0.64
N SER A 36 10.83 2.22 0.69
CA SER A 36 10.58 3.52 1.30
C SER A 36 9.91 3.34 2.64
N THR A 37 10.46 3.94 3.70
CA THR A 37 10.02 3.71 5.09
C THR A 37 10.37 4.92 5.96
N PHE A 38 10.04 4.84 7.24
CA PHE A 38 10.43 5.78 8.28
C PHE A 38 10.85 5.03 9.54
N THR A 39 11.33 5.76 10.56
CA THR A 39 11.56 5.22 11.90
C THR A 39 10.84 6.08 12.92
N ASP A 40 10.37 5.50 14.03
CA ASP A 40 9.71 6.29 15.08
C ASP A 40 10.65 7.35 15.68
N ALA A 41 11.94 7.04 15.83
CA ALA A 41 12.92 7.96 16.41
C ALA A 41 13.29 9.14 15.50
N ASN A 42 13.19 8.95 14.19
CA ASN A 42 13.38 9.99 13.18
C ASN A 42 12.29 9.83 12.10
N PRO A 43 11.11 10.44 12.28
CA PRO A 43 9.97 10.27 11.39
C PRO A 43 10.15 11.10 10.12
N GLN A 44 11.09 10.68 9.28
CA GLN A 44 11.40 11.24 7.96
C GLN A 44 11.47 10.10 6.95
N VAL A 45 11.61 10.40 5.65
CA VAL A 45 11.68 9.36 4.62
C VAL A 45 13.09 8.76 4.58
N PHE A 46 13.19 7.46 4.82
CA PHE A 46 14.40 6.67 4.64
C PHE A 46 14.22 5.71 3.47
N TRP A 47 15.29 5.50 2.71
CA TRP A 47 15.31 4.52 1.64
C TRP A 47 16.35 3.44 1.84
N TYR A 48 15.96 2.24 1.42
CA TYR A 48 16.84 1.10 1.36
C TYR A 48 16.77 0.47 -0.03
N LEU A 49 17.92 0.13 -0.59
CA LEU A 49 18.05 -0.50 -1.90
C LEU A 49 18.37 -1.97 -1.72
N SER A 50 17.67 -2.85 -2.44
CA SER A 50 17.97 -4.29 -2.40
C SER A 50 19.37 -4.59 -2.94
N GLU A 51 19.98 -5.68 -2.48
CA GLU A 51 21.21 -6.21 -3.06
C GLU A 51 20.88 -7.02 -4.33
N GLY A 52 20.78 -6.31 -5.46
CA GLY A 52 20.34 -6.91 -6.72
C GLY A 52 18.91 -7.42 -6.59
N SER A 53 18.66 -8.67 -6.99
CA SER A 53 17.32 -9.27 -7.02
C SER A 53 16.86 -9.88 -5.69
N ASP A 54 17.68 -9.85 -4.62
CA ASP A 54 17.29 -10.38 -3.31
C ASP A 54 16.20 -9.49 -2.66
N PRO A 55 14.98 -10.02 -2.44
CA PRO A 55 13.86 -9.24 -1.91
C PRO A 55 13.95 -8.97 -0.40
N LEU A 56 14.95 -9.52 0.30
CA LEU A 56 15.10 -9.43 1.75
C LEU A 56 16.45 -8.84 2.18
N ALA A 57 17.42 -8.72 1.28
CA ALA A 57 18.71 -8.08 1.57
C ALA A 57 18.67 -6.60 1.14
N PHE A 58 18.45 -5.70 2.10
CA PHE A 58 18.34 -4.26 1.85
C PHE A 58 19.48 -3.48 2.50
N LYS A 59 20.06 -2.51 1.78
CA LYS A 59 21.08 -1.59 2.29
C LYS A 59 20.54 -0.18 2.39
N ALA A 60 20.81 0.47 3.53
CA ALA A 60 20.46 1.86 3.74
C ALA A 60 21.13 2.76 2.69
N LEU A 61 20.36 3.67 2.13
CA LEU A 61 20.83 4.73 1.24
C LEU A 61 21.15 5.99 2.05
N ASN A 62 21.77 6.97 1.38
CA ASN A 62 22.16 8.27 1.92
C ASN A 62 22.98 8.17 3.24
N GLY A 63 23.85 7.16 3.33
CA GLY A 63 24.64 6.88 4.53
C GLY A 63 23.80 6.57 5.77
N GLY A 64 22.56 6.11 5.61
CA GLY A 64 21.61 5.88 6.69
C GLY A 64 20.93 7.15 7.23
N SER A 65 21.05 8.28 6.52
CA SER A 65 20.32 9.52 6.83
C SER A 65 19.01 9.62 6.04
N PRO A 66 18.03 10.44 6.46
CA PRO A 66 16.82 10.68 5.67
C PRO A 66 17.13 11.11 4.23
N VAL A 67 16.37 10.61 3.28
CA VAL A 67 16.44 11.03 1.87
C VAL A 67 15.55 12.25 1.62
N LEU A 68 14.37 12.29 2.25
CA LEU A 68 13.45 13.43 2.21
C LEU A 68 13.04 13.82 3.62
N GLU A 69 13.01 15.12 3.89
CA GLU A 69 12.59 15.68 5.17
C GLU A 69 11.34 16.54 4.98
N SER A 70 10.38 16.43 5.89
CA SER A 70 9.18 17.27 5.89
C SER A 70 9.46 18.60 6.59
N THR A 71 9.22 19.70 5.87
CA THR A 71 9.30 21.06 6.42
C THR A 71 7.91 21.69 6.63
N VAL A 72 6.85 20.92 6.42
CA VAL A 72 5.44 21.33 6.45
C VAL A 72 4.66 20.52 7.50
N GLY A 73 3.45 20.95 7.82
CA GLY A 73 2.60 20.25 8.79
C GLY A 73 3.25 20.10 10.17
N THR A 74 3.18 18.89 10.70
CA THR A 74 3.85 18.46 11.94
C THR A 74 5.37 18.37 11.80
N ARG A 75 5.89 18.36 10.56
CA ARG A 75 7.30 18.15 10.18
C ARG A 75 7.83 16.75 10.48
N ALA A 76 6.92 15.81 10.75
CA ALA A 76 7.18 14.40 10.89
C ALA A 76 6.28 13.63 9.91
N VAL A 77 6.80 12.55 9.35
CA VAL A 77 6.06 11.69 8.43
C VAL A 77 6.12 10.23 8.83
N ARG A 78 5.01 9.54 8.54
CA ARG A 78 4.82 8.10 8.75
C ARG A 78 4.15 7.48 7.53
N ASP A 79 4.16 6.15 7.48
CA ASP A 79 3.40 5.35 6.51
C ASP A 79 3.72 5.74 5.06
N ILE A 80 4.98 5.51 4.69
CA ILE A 80 5.58 6.10 3.49
C ILE A 80 5.21 5.32 2.21
N PHE A 81 4.51 5.95 1.28
CA PHE A 81 4.15 5.33 0.00
C PHE A 81 4.78 6.04 -1.20
N LEU A 82 5.41 5.26 -2.10
CA LEU A 82 5.97 5.75 -3.35
C LEU A 82 5.08 5.32 -4.53
N ALA A 83 4.36 6.28 -5.11
CA ALA A 83 3.52 6.09 -6.29
C ALA A 83 4.27 6.43 -7.59
N SER A 84 3.99 5.70 -8.67
CA SER A 84 4.48 5.97 -10.03
C SER A 84 3.39 5.71 -11.05
N ASN A 85 3.40 6.43 -12.17
CA ASN A 85 2.59 6.07 -13.33
C ASN A 85 3.20 4.88 -14.08
N ALA A 86 2.45 4.27 -15.00
CA ALA A 86 2.93 3.15 -15.81
C ALA A 86 4.12 3.51 -16.71
N ALA A 87 4.18 4.76 -17.18
CA ALA A 87 5.28 5.26 -18.01
C ALA A 87 6.59 5.46 -17.23
N ARG A 88 6.55 5.39 -15.89
CA ARG A 88 7.68 5.64 -14.99
C ARG A 88 8.36 6.99 -15.28
N SER A 89 7.54 8.00 -15.51
CA SER A 89 7.96 9.37 -15.82
C SER A 89 7.60 10.37 -14.72
N GLU A 90 6.79 9.95 -13.76
CA GLU A 90 6.37 10.74 -12.62
C GLU A 90 6.29 9.85 -11.38
N TYR A 91 6.82 10.37 -10.28
CA TYR A 91 6.89 9.71 -9.00
C TYR A 91 6.42 10.67 -7.92
N PHE A 92 5.66 10.13 -6.98
CA PHE A 92 5.18 10.87 -5.82
C PHE A 92 5.53 10.10 -4.56
N MET A 93 6.16 10.79 -3.62
CA MET A 93 6.28 10.30 -2.26
C MET A 93 5.14 10.91 -1.47
N ILE A 94 4.30 10.07 -0.88
CA ILE A 94 3.15 10.49 -0.06
C ILE A 94 3.27 9.87 1.32
N ALA A 95 2.90 10.62 2.34
CA ALA A 95 3.04 10.18 3.72
C ALA A 95 2.00 10.81 4.65
N THR A 96 1.67 10.09 5.72
CA THR A 96 0.93 10.61 6.86
C THR A 96 1.69 11.77 7.49
N ASP A 97 1.03 12.91 7.70
CA ASP A 97 1.57 14.04 8.48
C ASP A 97 1.26 13.86 9.98
N LEU A 98 2.21 13.30 10.71
CA LEU A 98 2.04 12.95 12.13
C LEU A 98 3.38 12.88 12.89
N ASP A 99 3.49 13.67 13.96
CA ASP A 99 4.61 13.60 14.92
C ASP A 99 4.15 12.96 16.24
N ILE A 100 4.54 11.71 16.45
CA ILE A 100 4.27 11.00 17.72
C ILE A 100 5.24 11.38 18.84
N ASN A 101 6.32 12.09 18.52
CA ASN A 101 7.34 12.54 19.47
C ASN A 101 7.09 13.97 19.95
N ALA A 102 6.06 14.65 19.43
CA ALA A 102 5.71 16.00 19.81
C ALA A 102 5.37 16.10 21.30
N ASP A 103 5.79 17.20 21.93
CA ASP A 103 5.46 17.48 23.32
C ASP A 103 3.94 17.52 23.52
N GLY A 104 3.42 16.65 24.39
CA GLY A 104 1.99 16.56 24.67
C GLY A 104 1.18 15.73 23.67
N PHE A 105 1.83 14.90 22.85
CA PHE A 105 1.17 13.97 21.93
C PHE A 105 0.09 13.12 22.62
N SER A 106 -1.03 12.93 21.92
CA SER A 106 -2.15 12.09 22.34
C SER A 106 -2.75 11.39 21.12
N TRP A 107 -2.86 10.05 21.19
CA TRP A 107 -3.54 9.27 20.16
C TRP A 107 -5.01 9.64 19.99
N ASP A 108 -5.69 10.04 21.07
CA ASP A 108 -7.09 10.53 20.98
C ASP A 108 -7.17 11.85 20.22
N GLU A 109 -6.24 12.79 20.46
CA GLU A 109 -6.21 14.04 19.68
C GLU A 109 -5.79 13.81 18.24
N ALA A 110 -4.81 12.92 17.99
CA ALA A 110 -4.36 12.60 16.64
C ALA A 110 -5.45 11.91 15.79
N THR A 111 -6.33 11.12 16.41
CA THR A 111 -7.48 10.50 15.72
C THR A 111 -8.67 11.43 15.59
N ARG A 112 -8.86 12.39 16.50
CA ARG A 112 -10.00 13.34 16.49
C ARG A 112 -9.74 14.60 15.70
N ARG A 113 -8.54 15.17 15.78
CA ARG A 113 -8.19 16.49 15.26
C ARG A 113 -6.79 16.48 14.64
N GLY A 114 -6.38 15.34 14.11
CA GLY A 114 -5.12 15.16 13.42
C GLY A 114 -5.11 15.83 12.04
N SER A 115 -3.98 15.64 11.34
CA SER A 115 -3.85 16.12 9.97
C SER A 115 -4.82 15.39 9.05
N ARG A 116 -5.57 16.14 8.25
CA ARG A 116 -6.45 15.65 7.17
C ARG A 116 -5.77 15.72 5.81
N GLY A 117 -4.46 15.97 5.81
CA GLY A 117 -3.65 16.10 4.62
C GLY A 117 -2.48 15.15 4.62
N LEU A 118 -1.89 15.01 3.45
CA LEU A 118 -0.69 14.21 3.23
C LEU A 118 0.49 15.14 2.96
N THR A 119 1.66 14.74 3.44
CA THR A 119 2.91 15.36 2.98
C THR A 119 3.30 14.72 1.65
N ILE A 120 3.57 15.55 0.63
CA ILE A 120 3.74 15.13 -0.76
C ILE A 120 5.01 15.74 -1.35
N TRP A 121 5.86 14.90 -1.93
CA TRP A 121 6.98 15.28 -2.80
C TRP A 121 6.78 14.73 -4.20
N LYS A 122 7.34 15.41 -5.20
CA LYS A 122 7.28 15.00 -6.60
C LYS A 122 8.68 14.85 -7.20
N SER A 123 8.85 13.83 -8.04
CA SER A 123 10.03 13.65 -8.88
C SER A 123 9.64 13.17 -10.28
N SER A 124 10.48 13.41 -11.28
CA SER A 124 10.36 12.82 -12.61
C SER A 124 11.42 11.75 -12.90
N ASN A 125 12.31 11.47 -11.95
CA ASN A 125 13.46 10.60 -12.15
C ASN A 125 13.93 9.84 -10.88
N LEU A 126 13.11 9.83 -9.82
CA LEU A 126 13.38 9.24 -8.50
C LEU A 126 14.54 9.85 -7.70
N VAL A 127 15.31 10.79 -8.25
CA VAL A 127 16.54 11.29 -7.59
C VAL A 127 16.55 12.79 -7.35
N ASP A 128 15.80 13.56 -8.14
CA ASP A 128 15.60 14.99 -7.95
C ASP A 128 14.15 15.21 -7.52
N TRP A 129 13.97 15.60 -6.26
CA TRP A 129 12.69 15.77 -5.61
C TRP A 129 12.38 17.24 -5.39
N SER A 130 11.08 17.59 -5.45
CA SER A 130 10.59 18.91 -5.05
C SER A 130 10.74 19.13 -3.54
N GLU A 131 10.53 20.37 -3.10
CA GLU A 131 10.19 20.62 -1.68
C GLU A 131 8.85 19.94 -1.33
N PRO A 132 8.62 19.59 -0.05
CA PRO A 132 7.36 19.02 0.39
C PRO A 132 6.21 20.03 0.32
N THR A 133 5.02 19.50 0.05
CA THR A 133 3.74 20.22 0.23
C THR A 133 2.86 19.45 1.20
N LEU A 134 2.01 20.16 1.95
CA LEU A 134 0.94 19.54 2.75
C LEU A 134 -0.39 19.83 2.04
N THR A 135 -1.06 18.80 1.57
CA THR A 135 -2.33 18.94 0.85
C THR A 135 -3.45 18.25 1.61
N THR A 136 -4.48 19.00 2.00
CA THR A 136 -5.69 18.45 2.62
C THR A 136 -6.48 17.65 1.59
N ILE A 137 -6.75 16.37 1.89
CA ILE A 137 -7.42 15.42 0.99
C ILE A 137 -8.79 14.97 1.50
N GLU A 138 -9.14 15.31 2.74
CA GLU A 138 -10.37 14.87 3.39
C GLU A 138 -11.19 16.05 3.92
N GLU A 139 -12.50 15.83 4.07
CA GLU A 139 -13.46 16.83 4.53
C GLU A 139 -13.25 17.26 5.98
N ASP A 140 -13.92 18.33 6.42
CA ASP A 140 -13.85 18.84 7.80
C ASP A 140 -14.51 17.93 8.83
N THR A 141 -15.36 17.02 8.38
CA THR A 141 -15.97 15.96 9.20
C THR A 141 -14.99 14.84 9.60
N ALA A 142 -13.78 14.82 9.04
CA ALA A 142 -12.80 13.79 9.35
C ALA A 142 -11.85 14.18 10.48
N GLY A 143 -11.49 13.19 11.29
CA GLY A 143 -10.50 13.37 12.35
C GLY A 143 -9.05 13.34 11.86
N MET A 144 -8.76 12.60 10.79
CA MET A 144 -7.40 12.40 10.26
C MET A 144 -7.39 11.79 8.84
N ALA A 145 -6.23 11.79 8.19
CA ALA A 145 -5.95 11.02 6.99
C ALA A 145 -4.61 10.28 7.14
N TRP A 146 -4.66 8.95 7.25
CA TRP A 146 -3.50 8.11 7.62
C TRP A 146 -3.24 7.00 6.62
N ALA A 147 -1.99 6.52 6.60
CA ALA A 147 -1.53 5.36 5.83
C ALA A 147 -1.93 5.41 4.35
N PRO A 148 -1.44 6.40 3.60
CA PRO A 148 -1.82 6.55 2.21
C PRO A 148 -1.24 5.43 1.34
N SER A 149 -2.01 4.95 0.38
CA SER A 149 -1.52 4.10 -0.73
C SER A 149 -2.15 4.55 -2.05
N ALA A 150 -1.53 4.23 -3.19
CA ALA A 150 -2.04 4.68 -4.48
C ALA A 150 -1.85 3.66 -5.60
N VAL A 151 -2.83 3.60 -6.51
CA VAL A 151 -2.78 2.79 -7.73
C VAL A 151 -2.99 3.69 -8.94
N TRP A 152 -2.07 3.61 -9.90
CA TRP A 152 -2.25 4.25 -11.21
C TRP A 152 -3.26 3.49 -12.06
N ASN A 153 -4.21 4.20 -12.66
CA ASN A 153 -5.14 3.66 -13.64
C ASN A 153 -4.77 4.15 -15.05
N ASP A 154 -4.35 3.23 -15.91
CA ASP A 154 -3.95 3.55 -17.28
C ASP A 154 -5.09 3.99 -18.18
N ASP A 155 -6.30 3.48 -18.01
CA ASP A 155 -7.43 3.83 -18.87
C ASP A 155 -7.92 5.27 -18.62
N GLU A 156 -7.86 5.72 -17.36
CA GLU A 156 -8.32 7.03 -16.92
C GLU A 156 -7.19 8.07 -16.81
N GLN A 157 -5.94 7.61 -16.87
CA GLN A 157 -4.72 8.41 -16.71
C GLN A 157 -4.76 9.24 -15.42
N GLN A 158 -5.03 8.55 -14.31
CA GLN A 158 -5.10 9.14 -12.98
C GLN A 158 -4.77 8.11 -11.89
N TYR A 159 -4.37 8.58 -10.72
CA TYR A 159 -4.20 7.79 -9.52
C TYR A 159 -5.52 7.68 -8.78
N TYR A 160 -5.78 6.48 -8.26
CA TYR A 160 -6.66 6.25 -7.14
C TYR A 160 -5.83 6.28 -5.87
N LEU A 161 -6.12 7.20 -4.97
CA LEU A 161 -5.47 7.38 -3.67
C LEU A 161 -6.40 6.84 -2.58
N PHE A 162 -5.85 6.08 -1.65
CA PHE A 162 -6.55 5.44 -0.54
C PHE A 162 -5.90 5.84 0.79
N TRP A 163 -6.68 5.95 1.86
CA TRP A 163 -6.21 6.25 3.22
C TRP A 163 -7.23 5.80 4.26
N ALA A 164 -6.79 5.66 5.50
CA ALA A 164 -7.68 5.44 6.64
C ALA A 164 -8.18 6.78 7.21
N SER A 165 -9.47 6.85 7.55
CA SER A 165 -10.06 8.00 8.21
C SER A 165 -11.18 7.64 9.18
N ARG A 166 -11.40 8.52 10.16
CA ARG A 166 -12.46 8.50 11.16
C ARG A 166 -13.37 9.68 10.92
N LEU A 167 -14.67 9.45 10.79
CA LEU A 167 -15.64 10.50 10.47
C LEU A 167 -16.55 10.82 11.66
N TYR A 168 -16.90 12.10 11.78
CA TYR A 168 -17.81 12.67 12.77
C TYR A 168 -19.10 13.14 12.10
N ASP A 169 -20.13 13.35 12.92
CA ASP A 169 -21.35 13.97 12.42
C ASP A 169 -21.05 15.38 11.91
N SER A 170 -21.67 15.77 10.78
CA SER A 170 -21.50 17.11 10.18
C SER A 170 -21.84 18.28 11.11
N THR A 171 -22.57 18.02 12.21
CA THR A 171 -22.91 19.01 13.24
C THR A 171 -21.92 19.05 14.42
N ASP A 172 -20.99 18.10 14.50
CA ASP A 172 -19.94 18.03 15.53
C ASP A 172 -18.62 18.62 15.00
N SER A 173 -18.59 19.94 14.76
CA SER A 173 -17.41 20.62 14.21
C SER A 173 -16.16 20.54 15.11
N ASP A 174 -16.34 20.22 16.39
CA ASP A 174 -15.26 20.14 17.38
C ASP A 174 -14.77 18.71 17.60
N HIS A 175 -15.37 17.71 16.93
CA HIS A 175 -15.06 16.28 17.05
C HIS A 175 -15.07 15.77 18.50
N THR A 176 -16.02 16.27 19.30
CA THR A 176 -16.16 15.94 20.72
C THR A 176 -17.09 14.75 20.97
N GLY A 177 -17.95 14.45 20.00
CA GLY A 177 -18.92 13.39 20.05
C GLY A 177 -18.35 12.00 19.74
N THR A 178 -19.27 11.08 19.49
CA THR A 178 -18.98 9.72 19.06
C THR A 178 -18.65 9.73 17.58
N ALA A 179 -17.47 9.24 17.24
CA ALA A 179 -17.08 9.02 15.85
C ALA A 179 -17.70 7.74 15.29
N GLY A 180 -17.76 7.65 13.97
CA GLY A 180 -17.90 6.36 13.29
C GLY A 180 -16.64 5.50 13.42
N LEU A 181 -16.72 4.25 12.97
CA LEU A 181 -15.54 3.39 12.84
C LEU A 181 -14.58 3.94 11.79
N ASP A 182 -13.29 3.66 11.99
CA ASP A 182 -12.25 3.92 11.00
C ASP A 182 -12.57 3.14 9.73
N ARG A 183 -12.37 3.78 8.59
CA ARG A 183 -12.72 3.24 7.29
C ARG A 183 -11.67 3.61 6.27
N ILE A 184 -11.60 2.83 5.19
CA ILE A 184 -10.77 3.16 4.05
C ILE A 184 -11.55 4.10 3.14
N ARG A 185 -10.96 5.26 2.90
CA ARG A 185 -11.45 6.33 2.04
C ARG A 185 -10.66 6.32 0.74
N TYR A 186 -11.21 6.92 -0.30
CA TYR A 186 -10.48 7.14 -1.54
C TYR A 186 -10.85 8.45 -2.23
N SER A 187 -9.95 8.92 -3.08
CA SER A 187 -10.16 9.99 -4.06
C SER A 187 -9.34 9.70 -5.31
N THR A 188 -9.54 10.48 -6.37
CA THR A 188 -8.72 10.43 -7.57
C THR A 188 -7.93 11.71 -7.78
N THR A 189 -6.73 11.58 -8.33
CA THR A 189 -5.88 12.72 -8.70
C THR A 189 -5.03 12.40 -9.91
N ARG A 190 -4.63 13.42 -10.67
CA ARG A 190 -3.63 13.28 -11.74
C ARG A 190 -2.25 13.77 -11.35
N ASP A 191 -2.15 14.57 -10.30
CA ASP A 191 -0.97 15.37 -10.03
C ASP A 191 -0.62 15.50 -8.55
N PHE A 192 -1.42 14.90 -7.66
CA PHE A 192 -1.33 15.04 -6.21
C PHE A 192 -1.41 16.51 -5.71
N VAL A 193 -2.04 17.37 -6.50
CA VAL A 193 -2.37 18.76 -6.14
C VAL A 193 -3.88 18.94 -6.12
N THR A 194 -4.58 18.40 -7.11
CA THR A 194 -6.04 18.46 -7.23
C THR A 194 -6.63 17.08 -7.03
N PHE A 195 -7.61 16.98 -6.13
CA PHE A 195 -8.28 15.74 -5.78
C PHE A 195 -9.77 15.82 -6.09
N SER A 196 -10.38 14.69 -6.47
CA SER A 196 -11.83 14.56 -6.42
C SER A 196 -12.33 14.66 -4.97
N SER A 197 -13.63 14.88 -4.78
CA SER A 197 -14.23 14.68 -3.46
C SER A 197 -13.95 13.26 -2.95
N PRO A 198 -13.62 13.11 -1.65
CA PRO A 198 -13.36 11.81 -1.06
C PRO A 198 -14.66 11.00 -0.89
N ALA A 199 -14.55 9.68 -0.98
CA ALA A 199 -15.65 8.75 -0.80
C ALA A 199 -15.23 7.51 -0.02
N ASP A 200 -16.19 6.75 0.49
CA ASP A 200 -15.91 5.46 1.14
C ASP A 200 -15.43 4.44 0.09
N TYR A 201 -14.29 3.81 0.37
CA TYR A 201 -13.82 2.65 -0.37
C TYR A 201 -14.22 1.36 0.33
N VAL A 202 -13.87 1.23 1.61
CA VAL A 202 -14.31 0.12 2.49
C VAL A 202 -14.72 0.69 3.84
N ALA A 203 -15.99 0.53 4.18
CA ALA A 203 -16.57 0.93 5.46
C ALA A 203 -17.48 -0.20 5.95
N LEU A 204 -16.96 -1.07 6.81
CA LEU A 204 -17.72 -2.17 7.40
C LEU A 204 -18.44 -1.68 8.66
N ASP A 205 -19.61 -2.26 8.95
CA ASP A 205 -20.46 -1.81 10.06
C ASP A 205 -19.89 -2.17 11.45
N ASP A 206 -19.00 -3.17 11.51
CA ASP A 206 -18.54 -3.81 12.75
C ASP A 206 -17.01 -3.91 12.87
N ILE A 207 -16.26 -3.47 11.85
CA ILE A 207 -14.80 -3.56 11.82
C ILE A 207 -14.20 -2.17 11.53
N PRO A 208 -13.43 -1.58 12.47
CA PRO A 208 -12.59 -0.43 12.17
C PRO A 208 -11.39 -0.89 11.32
N LEU A 209 -11.14 -0.18 10.23
CA LEU A 209 -10.15 -0.56 9.21
C LEU A 209 -9.12 0.52 9.02
N ILE A 210 -7.84 0.11 9.01
CA ILE A 210 -6.72 0.98 8.62
C ILE A 210 -5.72 0.22 7.72
N ASP A 211 -4.69 0.93 7.27
CA ASP A 211 -3.50 0.37 6.60
C ASP A 211 -3.83 -0.52 5.40
N GLN A 212 -4.53 0.05 4.43
CA GLN A 212 -4.90 -0.65 3.21
C GLN A 212 -3.79 -0.59 2.16
N GLU A 213 -3.37 -1.75 1.66
CA GLU A 213 -2.40 -1.88 0.56
C GLU A 213 -2.91 -2.78 -0.57
N PHE A 214 -2.49 -2.51 -1.82
CA PHE A 214 -2.81 -3.32 -2.99
C PHE A 214 -1.59 -4.05 -3.55
N LEU A 215 -1.84 -5.25 -4.09
CA LEU A 215 -0.88 -6.00 -4.90
C LEU A 215 -1.51 -6.35 -6.24
N GLU A 216 -0.92 -5.89 -7.34
CA GLU A 216 -1.30 -6.32 -8.69
C GLU A 216 -0.79 -7.74 -8.98
N LEU A 217 -1.67 -8.61 -9.51
CA LEU A 217 -1.37 -10.03 -9.76
C LEU A 217 -0.98 -10.33 -11.22
N GLY A 218 -0.58 -9.30 -11.97
CA GLY A 218 -0.07 -9.40 -13.35
C GLY A 218 -1.11 -9.76 -14.41
N THR A 219 -2.39 -9.85 -14.04
CA THR A 219 -3.54 -9.91 -14.97
C THR A 219 -4.35 -8.64 -14.79
N PRO A 220 -4.76 -7.95 -15.88
CA PRO A 220 -5.56 -6.73 -15.76
C PRO A 220 -6.80 -6.94 -14.90
N GLY A 221 -6.98 -6.09 -13.88
CA GLY A 221 -8.09 -6.19 -12.94
C GLY A 221 -7.91 -7.22 -11.81
N ALA A 222 -6.84 -8.01 -11.82
CA ALA A 222 -6.54 -8.97 -10.77
C ALA A 222 -5.67 -8.35 -9.68
N TYR A 223 -6.20 -8.27 -8.46
CA TYR A 223 -5.52 -7.70 -7.31
C TYR A 223 -5.69 -8.61 -6.09
N ALA A 224 -4.69 -8.60 -5.22
CA ALA A 224 -4.90 -8.83 -3.80
C ALA A 224 -4.93 -7.47 -3.08
N ARG A 225 -5.62 -7.39 -1.95
CA ARG A 225 -5.51 -6.27 -1.02
C ARG A 225 -5.35 -6.78 0.40
N PHE A 226 -4.68 -5.96 1.19
CA PHE A 226 -4.39 -6.20 2.59
C PHE A 226 -4.99 -5.08 3.40
N ILE A 227 -5.70 -5.40 4.48
CA ILE A 227 -6.36 -4.41 5.35
C ILE A 227 -6.22 -4.88 6.78
N LYS A 228 -5.96 -3.96 7.70
CA LYS A 228 -5.91 -4.24 9.12
C LYS A 228 -7.29 -4.17 9.75
N ASP A 229 -7.64 -5.19 10.52
CA ASP A 229 -8.80 -5.21 11.42
C ASP A 229 -8.36 -4.74 12.81
N GLU A 230 -8.81 -3.55 13.22
CA GLU A 230 -8.48 -2.95 14.52
C GLU A 230 -9.17 -3.64 15.73
N ASN A 231 -10.17 -4.49 15.53
CA ASN A 231 -10.76 -5.26 16.63
C ASN A 231 -9.79 -6.32 17.16
N VAL A 232 -9.01 -6.92 16.26
CA VAL A 232 -8.04 -7.98 16.60
C VAL A 232 -6.58 -7.56 16.40
N ASN A 233 -6.33 -6.39 15.79
CA ASN A 233 -5.01 -5.86 15.43
C ASN A 233 -4.22 -6.79 14.50
N GLN A 234 -4.89 -7.31 13.47
CA GLN A 234 -4.27 -8.22 12.51
C GLN A 234 -4.64 -7.86 11.08
N VAL A 235 -3.68 -8.08 10.17
CA VAL A 235 -3.88 -7.86 8.73
C VAL A 235 -4.48 -9.08 8.07
N TYR A 236 -5.37 -8.80 7.12
CA TYR A 236 -6.09 -9.82 6.40
C TYR A 236 -6.03 -9.62 4.89
N GLN A 237 -6.28 -10.69 4.14
CA GLN A 237 -6.24 -10.66 2.67
C GLN A 237 -7.63 -10.81 2.02
N GLU A 238 -7.81 -10.08 0.92
CA GLU A 238 -8.87 -10.28 -0.07
C GLU A 238 -8.28 -10.33 -1.49
N THR A 239 -8.97 -11.00 -2.41
CA THR A 239 -8.60 -11.03 -3.84
C THR A 239 -9.77 -10.65 -4.74
N THR A 240 -9.47 -10.12 -5.92
CA THR A 240 -10.46 -9.82 -6.96
C THR A 240 -9.89 -10.04 -8.36
N THR A 241 -10.77 -10.21 -9.34
CA THR A 241 -10.45 -10.10 -10.78
C THR A 241 -11.27 -8.99 -11.47
N GLY A 242 -12.03 -8.22 -10.69
CA GLY A 242 -12.94 -7.17 -11.18
C GLY A 242 -12.38 -5.75 -11.13
N GLY A 243 -11.08 -5.58 -10.84
CA GLY A 243 -10.44 -4.28 -10.62
C GLY A 243 -10.67 -3.72 -9.21
N LEU A 244 -10.18 -2.49 -8.97
CA LEU A 244 -10.18 -1.87 -7.64
C LEU A 244 -11.58 -1.80 -6.98
N PHE A 245 -12.62 -1.63 -7.78
CA PHE A 245 -14.03 -1.57 -7.33
C PHE A 245 -14.84 -2.83 -7.69
N GLY A 246 -14.14 -3.94 -7.96
CA GLY A 246 -14.76 -5.24 -8.20
C GLY A 246 -15.31 -5.88 -6.93
N GLU A 247 -15.93 -7.05 -7.08
CA GLU A 247 -16.27 -7.90 -5.94
C GLU A 247 -14.99 -8.51 -5.36
N TRP A 248 -14.83 -8.40 -4.05
CA TRP A 248 -13.66 -8.91 -3.31
C TRP A 248 -14.02 -10.20 -2.58
N THR A 249 -13.14 -11.20 -2.68
CA THR A 249 -13.27 -12.49 -1.98
C THR A 249 -12.34 -12.50 -0.79
N ARG A 250 -12.91 -12.64 0.42
CA ARG A 250 -12.18 -12.76 1.69
C ARG A 250 -11.51 -14.12 1.82
N ILE A 251 -10.19 -14.11 2.01
CA ILE A 251 -9.47 -15.32 2.41
C ILE A 251 -9.70 -15.53 3.92
N PRO A 252 -10.19 -16.69 4.37
CA PRO A 252 -10.47 -16.93 5.78
C PRO A 252 -9.24 -16.74 6.67
N GLY A 253 -9.41 -16.00 7.77
CA GLY A 253 -8.36 -15.77 8.76
C GLY A 253 -7.55 -14.49 8.54
N TYR A 254 -6.40 -14.46 9.19
CA TYR A 254 -5.43 -13.36 9.21
C TYR A 254 -4.06 -13.89 8.78
N ILE A 255 -3.20 -12.97 8.35
CA ILE A 255 -1.90 -13.32 7.78
C ILE A 255 -0.90 -13.65 8.89
N GLY A 256 -0.31 -14.84 8.77
CA GLY A 256 0.70 -15.35 9.68
C GLY A 256 0.16 -15.65 11.08
N ASP A 257 1.02 -16.24 11.92
CA ASP A 257 0.71 -16.53 13.32
C ASP A 257 0.95 -15.32 14.25
N ASN A 258 1.14 -14.12 13.69
CA ASN A 258 1.51 -12.94 14.46
C ASN A 258 0.29 -12.35 15.19
N PRO A 259 0.32 -12.23 16.54
CA PRO A 259 -0.81 -11.67 17.27
C PRO A 259 -1.06 -10.19 16.97
N LEU A 260 -0.07 -9.43 16.49
CA LEU A 260 -0.18 -8.00 16.19
C LEU A 260 0.51 -7.66 14.87
N SER A 261 -0.25 -7.20 13.88
CA SER A 261 0.29 -6.76 12.59
C SER A 261 -0.45 -5.56 12.01
N GLU A 262 0.31 -4.71 11.34
CA GLU A 262 -0.16 -3.50 10.65
C GLU A 262 0.72 -3.18 9.43
N GLY A 263 0.38 -2.09 8.73
CA GLY A 263 1.19 -1.52 7.67
C GLY A 263 1.69 -2.45 6.56
N PRO A 264 0.81 -3.18 5.85
CA PRO A 264 1.23 -4.08 4.79
C PRO A 264 1.98 -3.36 3.67
N ALA A 265 3.14 -3.89 3.29
CA ALA A 265 3.84 -3.52 2.07
C ALA A 265 4.05 -4.76 1.20
N SER A 266 3.27 -4.88 0.13
CA SER A 266 3.24 -6.06 -0.72
C SER A 266 3.90 -5.83 -2.08
N PHE A 267 4.65 -6.80 -2.58
CA PHE A 267 5.32 -6.70 -3.89
C PHE A 267 5.59 -8.06 -4.52
N PRO A 268 5.57 -8.17 -5.86
CA PRO A 268 5.89 -9.43 -6.54
C PRO A 268 7.39 -9.65 -6.64
N ASP A 269 7.80 -10.92 -6.59
CA ASP A 269 9.18 -11.33 -6.85
C ASP A 269 9.57 -11.08 -8.32
N ILE A 270 10.78 -10.58 -8.55
CA ILE A 270 11.26 -10.24 -9.90
C ILE A 270 11.93 -11.41 -10.62
N GLU A 271 12.33 -12.46 -9.91
CA GLU A 271 12.99 -13.65 -10.48
C GLU A 271 12.00 -14.81 -10.66
N ASN A 272 11.02 -14.93 -9.75
CA ASN A 272 10.11 -16.07 -9.65
C ASN A 272 8.66 -15.63 -9.83
N SER A 273 8.16 -15.76 -11.06
CA SER A 273 6.76 -15.48 -11.39
C SER A 273 5.80 -16.27 -10.48
N GLY A 274 4.91 -15.57 -9.79
CA GLY A 274 3.92 -16.14 -8.88
C GLY A 274 4.39 -16.28 -7.43
N LEU A 275 5.62 -15.88 -7.12
CA LEU A 275 6.06 -15.63 -5.75
C LEU A 275 5.80 -14.15 -5.40
N TYR A 276 5.24 -13.93 -4.23
CA TYR A 276 4.92 -12.60 -3.70
C TYR A 276 5.50 -12.45 -2.31
N HIS A 277 5.87 -11.22 -1.97
CA HIS A 277 6.41 -10.82 -0.68
C HIS A 277 5.46 -9.83 -0.01
N LEU A 278 5.44 -9.87 1.32
CA LEU A 278 4.65 -8.97 2.16
C LEU A 278 5.45 -8.64 3.41
N LEU A 279 5.60 -7.36 3.70
CA LEU A 279 6.13 -6.86 4.95
C LEU A 279 4.95 -6.47 5.84
N LEU A 280 4.97 -6.90 7.10
CA LEU A 280 3.98 -6.49 8.11
C LEU A 280 4.70 -5.86 9.30
N ASP A 281 4.28 -4.67 9.70
CA ASP A 281 4.80 -3.96 10.89
C ASP A 281 4.19 -4.63 12.12
N ASN A 282 5.02 -5.09 13.06
CA ASN A 282 4.56 -5.72 14.30
C ASN A 282 4.53 -4.74 15.48
N TYR A 283 4.42 -3.44 15.21
CA TYR A 283 4.57 -2.31 16.12
C TYR A 283 6.01 -2.04 16.58
N GLU A 284 6.98 -2.93 16.31
CA GLU A 284 8.40 -2.71 16.59
C GLU A 284 9.20 -2.55 15.29
N GLU A 285 8.95 -3.41 14.31
CA GLU A 285 9.65 -3.46 13.03
C GLU A 285 8.89 -4.25 11.95
N TYR A 286 9.35 -4.13 10.72
CA TYR A 286 8.88 -4.94 9.60
C TYR A 286 9.33 -6.40 9.68
N VAL A 287 8.34 -7.29 9.60
CA VAL A 287 8.53 -8.74 9.52
C VAL A 287 8.19 -9.19 8.11
N PRO A 288 9.13 -9.84 7.38
CA PRO A 288 8.88 -10.30 6.03
C PRO A 288 8.16 -11.65 5.98
N PHE A 289 7.26 -11.78 5.02
CA PHE A 289 6.51 -12.98 4.66
C PHE A 289 6.56 -13.19 3.15
N GLN A 290 6.31 -14.42 2.70
CA GLN A 290 6.20 -14.76 1.29
C GLN A 290 5.08 -15.78 1.04
N THR A 291 4.54 -15.78 -0.18
CA THR A 291 3.60 -16.81 -0.64
C THR A 291 3.78 -17.11 -2.12
N SER A 292 3.56 -18.37 -2.49
CA SER A 292 3.42 -18.80 -3.89
C SER A 292 2.00 -19.26 -4.23
N ASP A 293 1.07 -19.13 -3.28
CA ASP A 293 -0.35 -19.46 -3.43
C ASP A 293 -1.19 -18.29 -2.90
N ILE A 294 -1.21 -17.22 -3.70
CA ILE A 294 -1.91 -15.98 -3.36
C ILE A 294 -3.42 -16.21 -3.19
N ASP A 295 -4.01 -17.13 -3.94
CA ASP A 295 -5.45 -17.43 -3.88
C ASP A 295 -5.82 -18.15 -2.58
N ALA A 296 -4.92 -18.97 -2.03
CA ALA A 296 -5.10 -19.57 -0.71
C ALA A 296 -4.67 -18.64 0.44
N GLY A 297 -3.95 -17.55 0.16
CA GLY A 297 -3.38 -16.64 1.17
C GLY A 297 -2.43 -17.34 2.15
N SER A 298 -1.72 -18.38 1.69
CA SER A 298 -0.80 -19.17 2.52
C SER A 298 0.54 -18.44 2.68
N TRP A 299 0.58 -17.46 3.59
CA TRP A 299 1.78 -16.67 3.88
C TRP A 299 2.68 -17.36 4.91
N GLU A 300 3.94 -17.54 4.55
CA GLU A 300 4.97 -18.07 5.43
C GLU A 300 5.94 -16.96 5.84
N LYS A 301 6.33 -16.93 7.11
CA LYS A 301 7.34 -15.98 7.60
C LYS A 301 8.68 -16.27 6.92
N SER A 302 9.25 -15.27 6.28
CA SER A 302 10.56 -15.35 5.62
C SER A 302 11.69 -15.22 6.65
N SER A 303 12.89 -15.66 6.29
CA SER A 303 14.09 -15.39 7.10
C SER A 303 14.38 -13.89 7.11
N SER A 304 14.48 -13.28 8.29
CA SER A 304 14.84 -11.86 8.44
C SER A 304 16.34 -11.63 8.67
N SER A 305 17.19 -12.66 8.50
CA SER A 305 18.63 -12.57 8.83
C SER A 305 19.41 -11.51 8.07
N SER A 306 18.96 -11.16 6.85
CA SER A 306 19.56 -10.13 6.00
C SER A 306 18.71 -8.86 5.91
N TYR A 307 17.55 -8.86 6.56
CA TYR A 307 16.59 -7.77 6.51
C TYR A 307 16.94 -6.70 7.57
N PRO A 308 16.88 -5.40 7.25
CA PRO A 308 17.16 -4.35 8.23
C PRO A 308 16.13 -4.34 9.36
N THR A 309 16.60 -4.13 10.58
CA THR A 309 15.75 -4.07 11.79
C THR A 309 15.21 -2.66 12.03
N GLY A 310 14.08 -2.55 12.72
CA GLY A 310 13.50 -1.28 13.17
C GLY A 310 12.87 -0.41 12.07
N LEU A 311 12.66 -0.96 10.87
CA LEU A 311 11.92 -0.29 9.79
C LEU A 311 10.41 -0.40 10.04
N LYS A 312 9.67 0.66 9.78
CA LYS A 312 8.22 0.75 10.05
C LYS A 312 7.43 0.87 8.74
N HIS A 313 6.10 0.99 8.86
CA HIS A 313 5.16 1.10 7.74
C HIS A 313 5.67 1.99 6.57
N GLY A 314 5.74 1.39 5.38
CA GLY A 314 6.20 1.99 4.15
C GLY A 314 5.75 1.21 2.92
N SER A 315 6.57 1.23 1.85
CA SER A 315 6.23 0.63 0.55
C SER A 315 7.47 0.12 -0.19
N VAL A 316 7.27 -0.80 -1.15
CA VAL A 316 8.35 -1.37 -1.96
C VAL A 316 8.07 -1.18 -3.45
N LEU A 317 8.96 -0.45 -4.14
CA LEU A 317 8.90 -0.25 -5.59
C LEU A 317 9.92 -1.17 -6.30
N ARG A 318 9.47 -1.94 -7.28
CA ARG A 318 10.36 -2.65 -8.22
C ARG A 318 11.09 -1.65 -9.13
N LEU A 319 12.40 -1.83 -9.30
CA LEU A 319 13.26 -0.92 -10.05
C LEU A 319 13.74 -1.53 -11.36
N THR A 320 13.67 -0.75 -12.43
CA THR A 320 14.40 -1.02 -13.68
C THR A 320 15.90 -0.75 -13.48
N GLN A 321 16.74 -1.23 -14.40
CA GLN A 321 18.19 -0.97 -14.33
C GLN A 321 18.51 0.53 -14.27
N THR A 322 17.85 1.35 -15.09
CA THR A 322 18.09 2.79 -15.13
C THR A 322 17.77 3.47 -13.81
N GLU A 323 16.68 3.08 -13.15
CA GLU A 323 16.30 3.64 -11.84
C GLU A 323 17.25 3.17 -10.74
N TYR A 324 17.59 1.88 -10.73
CA TYR A 324 18.54 1.31 -9.79
C TYR A 324 19.90 2.02 -9.86
N ASP A 325 20.42 2.24 -11.07
CA ASP A 325 21.68 2.94 -11.30
C ASP A 325 21.61 4.42 -10.88
N ALA A 326 20.50 5.10 -11.19
CA ALA A 326 20.31 6.50 -10.82
C ALA A 326 20.27 6.68 -9.29
N ILE A 327 19.51 5.84 -8.59
CA ILE A 327 19.43 5.83 -7.13
C ILE A 327 20.80 5.52 -6.52
N THR A 328 21.49 4.50 -7.02
CA THR A 328 22.84 4.13 -6.55
C THR A 328 23.82 5.27 -6.76
N SER A 329 23.79 5.94 -7.92
CA SER A 329 24.69 7.06 -8.20
C SER A 329 24.43 8.28 -7.33
N LYS A 330 23.17 8.54 -6.93
CA LYS A 330 22.78 9.72 -6.16
C LYS A 330 22.90 9.50 -4.66
N PHE A 331 22.39 8.36 -4.17
CA PHE A 331 22.20 8.06 -2.76
C PHE A 331 22.97 6.84 -2.27
N GLY A 332 23.70 6.14 -3.15
CA GLY A 332 24.53 5.03 -2.74
C GLY A 332 25.59 5.47 -1.72
N SER A 333 25.85 4.60 -0.75
CA SER A 333 26.95 4.80 0.19
C SER A 333 28.27 4.48 -0.54
N ASN A 334 29.23 5.41 -0.53
CA ASN A 334 30.62 5.13 -0.98
C ASN A 334 31.33 4.17 -0.03
#